data_AF-A0A1C5J4J9-F1
#
_entry.id   AF-A0A1C5J4J9-F1
#
_cell.length_a   1.000
_cell.length_b   1.000
_cell.length_c   1.000
_cell.angle_alpha   90.00
_cell.angle_beta   90.00
_cell.angle_gamma   90.00
#
_symmetry.space_group_name_H-M   'P 1'
#
loop_
_entity.id
_entity.type
_entity.pdbx_description
1 polymer ?
#
loop_
_entity_poly.entity_id
_entity_poly.type
_entity_poly.pdbx_seq_one_letter_code
_entity_poly.pdbx_strand_id
1 'polypeptide(L)'
;MFRILQIRPSPTWLYQGDAYQVVRCGLTGGKGVPASVGRHPVVFATFTAPSFGAVHHRHVPRHTCRSRQRCDCRPAPCRARSNAGICPHGRPAACFARHDTDDPRLGQPLCLDCYDHAHQVVWNYFSGELWRRTKQAADRRLAAVCRKRGIPFVQVVTASGNVRWVLPVRVSHGKVAEMQRRAAVHFHVLLRLDGVDPDNPDDLVPPPAGITLDDLEDAIHAAARQITVTTPPHADQPQGWLVAWGEQVDVRRINSAGGELTDGKVAAYLAKYATKATEATGYCSTRLTAATIDDFADPEGDHIARLIDACWRLGRPTLDVTTSGAATADDRQDRLDAKSNAYAGLRRWAHMLGFGGHFLTKPRRYSVTFGKLRDTRATHRRTEDDQADTITVGTLTYIGAGWPTDGDALLANTAARQRRESRRIGREELAHEAWLTGAAA
;
A
#
# COMPACT_ATOMS: atom_id res chain seq x y z
N MET A 1 33.36 11.46 -28.99
CA MET A 1 32.78 10.64 -27.90
C MET A 1 31.27 10.83 -27.90
N PHE A 2 30.56 10.15 -28.81
CA PHE A 2 29.11 10.28 -28.92
C PHE A 2 28.44 9.43 -27.83
N ARG A 3 27.88 10.10 -26.83
CA ARG A 3 27.06 9.45 -25.80
C ARG A 3 25.66 9.25 -26.40
N ILE A 4 25.38 8.05 -26.90
CA ILE A 4 24.00 7.62 -27.17
C ILE A 4 23.29 7.55 -25.81
N LEU A 5 22.49 8.57 -25.52
CA LEU A 5 21.60 8.62 -24.37
C LEU A 5 20.38 7.78 -24.72
N GLN A 6 20.46 6.46 -24.58
CA GLN A 6 19.29 5.60 -24.69
C GLN A 6 18.33 5.96 -23.53
N ILE A 7 17.24 6.64 -23.88
CA ILE A 7 16.20 7.08 -22.94
C ILE A 7 15.52 5.83 -22.39
N ARG A 8 16.00 5.34 -21.23
CA ARG A 8 15.33 4.27 -20.50
C ARG A 8 14.08 4.85 -19.82
N PRO A 9 12.92 4.18 -19.89
CA PRO A 9 11.76 4.61 -19.13
C PRO A 9 12.09 4.70 -17.65
N SER A 10 11.55 5.72 -16.97
CA SER A 10 11.81 5.92 -15.54
C SER A 10 11.48 4.64 -14.74
N PRO A 11 12.25 4.30 -13.68
CA PRO A 11 11.99 3.12 -12.85
C PRO A 11 10.54 3.01 -12.38
N THR A 12 9.89 4.15 -12.14
CA THR A 12 8.48 4.24 -11.74
C THR A 12 7.53 3.73 -12.82
N TRP A 13 7.70 4.10 -14.08
CA TRP A 13 6.81 3.64 -15.16
C TRP A 13 6.94 2.13 -15.39
N LEU A 14 8.16 1.60 -15.35
CA LEU A 14 8.39 0.16 -15.45
C LEU A 14 7.76 -0.61 -14.28
N TYR A 15 7.91 -0.09 -13.06
CA TYR A 15 7.27 -0.68 -11.89
C TYR A 15 5.74 -0.70 -12.02
N GLN A 16 5.14 0.40 -12.49
CA GLN A 16 3.69 0.49 -12.69
C GLN A 16 3.22 -0.50 -13.77
N GLY A 17 3.95 -0.62 -14.88
CA GLY A 17 3.69 -1.61 -15.91
C GLY A 17 3.80 -3.04 -15.38
N ASP A 18 4.82 -3.34 -14.57
CA ASP A 18 4.98 -4.67 -13.97
C ASP A 18 3.90 -4.97 -12.93
N ALA A 19 3.54 -3.99 -12.09
CA ALA A 19 2.44 -4.08 -11.15
C ALA A 19 1.11 -4.36 -11.85
N TYR A 20 0.83 -3.65 -12.95
CA TYR A 20 -0.32 -3.91 -13.80
C TYR A 20 -0.35 -5.35 -14.28
N GLN A 21 0.77 -5.86 -14.80
CA GLN A 21 0.86 -7.23 -15.33
C GLN A 21 0.71 -8.29 -14.23
N VAL A 22 1.29 -8.06 -13.05
CA VAL A 22 1.12 -8.95 -11.88
C VAL A 22 -0.36 -9.06 -11.52
N VAL A 23 -1.10 -7.97 -11.46
CA VAL A 23 -2.50 -8.06 -11.06
C VAL A 23 -3.39 -8.56 -12.20
N ARG A 24 -3.19 -8.09 -13.44
CA ARG A 24 -3.94 -8.52 -14.63
C ARG A 24 -3.83 -10.02 -14.86
N CYS A 25 -2.61 -10.57 -14.87
CA CYS A 25 -2.44 -12.00 -15.05
C CYS A 25 -3.04 -12.83 -13.91
N GLY A 26 -3.15 -12.26 -12.71
CA GLY A 26 -3.83 -12.90 -11.59
C GLY A 26 -5.35 -12.82 -11.66
N LEU A 27 -5.92 -12.15 -12.66
CA LEU A 27 -7.36 -12.02 -12.80
C LEU A 27 -7.87 -12.58 -14.12
N THR A 28 -7.10 -12.49 -15.21
CA THR A 28 -7.52 -12.96 -16.55
C THR A 28 -6.59 -14.02 -17.13
N GLY A 29 -5.50 -14.37 -16.43
CA GLY A 29 -4.50 -15.33 -16.91
C GLY A 29 -3.42 -14.71 -17.80
N GLY A 30 -2.61 -15.58 -18.42
CA GLY A 30 -1.48 -15.22 -19.27
C GLY A 30 -0.13 -15.20 -18.53
N LYS A 31 0.97 -15.14 -19.30
CA LYS A 31 2.37 -15.15 -18.81
C LYS A 31 2.71 -16.35 -17.88
N GLY A 32 2.06 -17.48 -18.14
CA GLY A 32 2.17 -18.71 -17.35
C GLY A 32 1.09 -18.88 -16.27
N VAL A 33 0.11 -17.97 -16.19
CA VAL A 33 -1.10 -18.17 -15.40
C VAL A 33 -2.20 -18.74 -16.31
N PRO A 34 -2.92 -19.82 -15.92
CA PRO A 34 -4.01 -20.39 -16.72
C PRO A 34 -5.11 -19.37 -17.01
N ALA A 35 -5.74 -19.46 -18.19
CA ALA A 35 -6.87 -18.58 -18.54
C ALA A 35 -8.14 -18.87 -17.69
N SER A 36 -8.25 -20.07 -17.10
CA SER A 36 -9.35 -20.48 -16.23
C SER A 36 -9.56 -19.54 -15.04
N VAL A 37 -8.51 -18.85 -14.58
CA VAL A 37 -8.60 -17.88 -13.47
C VAL A 37 -9.56 -16.73 -13.76
N GLY A 38 -9.81 -16.41 -15.03
CA GLY A 38 -10.79 -15.41 -15.48
C GLY A 38 -12.23 -15.69 -15.05
N ARG A 39 -12.52 -16.96 -14.71
CA ARG A 39 -13.83 -17.43 -14.26
C ARG A 39 -13.92 -17.64 -12.75
N HIS A 40 -12.80 -17.51 -12.03
CA HIS A 40 -12.79 -17.71 -10.59
C HIS A 40 -13.51 -16.53 -9.91
N PRO A 41 -14.26 -16.76 -8.83
CA PRO A 41 -14.98 -15.67 -8.16
C PRO A 41 -14.02 -14.66 -7.53
N VAL A 42 -14.26 -13.36 -7.77
CA VAL A 42 -13.42 -12.26 -7.26
C VAL A 42 -14.24 -11.18 -6.59
N VAL A 43 -13.81 -10.77 -5.40
CA VAL A 43 -14.25 -9.55 -4.72
C VAL A 43 -13.12 -8.54 -4.61
N PHE A 44 -13.48 -7.28 -4.69
CA PHE A 44 -12.63 -6.17 -4.29
C PHE A 44 -13.03 -5.69 -2.91
N ALA A 45 -12.08 -5.64 -1.99
CA ALA A 45 -12.29 -5.13 -0.64
C ALA A 45 -11.36 -3.94 -0.37
N THR A 46 -11.92 -2.87 0.20
CA THR A 46 -11.15 -1.73 0.72
C THR A 46 -11.21 -1.72 2.24
N PHE A 47 -10.05 -1.85 2.88
CA PHE A 47 -9.89 -1.79 4.32
C PHE A 47 -9.25 -0.46 4.71
N THR A 48 -9.89 0.29 5.60
CA THR A 48 -9.46 1.64 5.98
C THR A 48 -8.98 1.69 7.42
N ALA A 49 -8.10 2.64 7.71
CA ALA A 49 -7.70 2.95 9.09
C ALA A 49 -8.89 3.54 9.88
N PRO A 50 -8.92 3.37 11.21
CA PRO A 50 -9.84 4.12 12.06
C PRO A 50 -9.53 5.63 12.00
N SER A 51 -10.34 6.42 12.70
CA SER A 51 -10.05 7.84 12.92
C SER A 51 -9.10 8.00 14.09
N PHE A 52 -8.07 8.83 13.93
CA PHE A 52 -7.15 9.26 15.00
C PHE A 52 -7.44 10.71 15.43
N GLY A 53 -8.56 11.27 14.98
CA GLY A 53 -8.92 12.67 15.12
C GLY A 53 -9.66 13.21 13.91
N ALA A 54 -10.28 14.38 14.06
CA ALA A 54 -11.04 15.01 13.00
C ALA A 54 -10.10 15.63 11.95
N VAL A 55 -10.28 15.23 10.68
CA VAL A 55 -9.55 15.79 9.54
C VAL A 55 -10.47 16.52 8.57
N HIS A 56 -9.89 17.46 7.83
CA HIS A 56 -10.53 18.06 6.66
C HIS A 56 -10.83 16.99 5.60
N HIS A 57 -12.05 16.96 5.09
CA HIS A 57 -12.47 16.04 4.05
C HIS A 57 -13.42 16.71 3.07
N ARG A 58 -13.43 16.22 1.83
CA ARG A 58 -14.36 16.64 0.80
C ARG A 58 -15.45 15.59 0.67
N HIS A 59 -16.65 15.94 1.07
CA HIS A 59 -17.83 15.10 0.91
C HIS A 59 -18.76 15.71 -0.13
N VAL A 60 -19.15 14.91 -1.13
CA VAL A 60 -20.13 15.30 -2.14
C VAL A 60 -21.36 14.40 -1.94
N PRO A 61 -22.46 14.92 -1.35
CA PRO A 61 -23.62 14.09 -1.00
C PRO A 61 -24.40 13.61 -2.23
N ARG A 62 -24.36 14.38 -3.33
CA ARG A 62 -25.00 14.04 -4.60
C ARG A 62 -24.04 14.33 -5.74
N HIS A 63 -23.74 13.30 -6.51
CA HIS A 63 -22.92 13.41 -7.72
C HIS A 63 -23.83 13.57 -8.94
N THR A 64 -23.63 14.64 -9.71
CA THR A 64 -24.24 14.85 -11.03
C THR A 64 -23.22 14.67 -12.17
N CYS A 65 -21.93 14.55 -11.84
CA CYS A 65 -20.85 14.37 -12.79
C CYS A 65 -20.91 13.00 -13.48
N ARG A 66 -20.58 12.95 -14.77
CA ARG A 66 -20.48 11.71 -15.55
C ARG A 66 -19.36 10.78 -15.05
N SER A 67 -18.27 11.35 -14.54
CA SER A 67 -17.14 10.58 -13.98
C SER A 67 -16.74 11.08 -12.61
N ARG A 68 -16.62 10.15 -11.65
CA ARG A 68 -16.17 10.46 -10.29
C ARG A 68 -14.68 10.75 -10.19
N GLN A 69 -13.88 10.40 -11.20
CA GLN A 69 -12.42 10.62 -11.17
C GLN A 69 -12.04 12.09 -11.32
N ARG A 70 -12.88 12.90 -11.99
CA ARG A 70 -12.75 14.36 -12.12
C ARG A 70 -14.05 15.01 -11.66
N CYS A 71 -14.43 14.73 -10.41
CA CYS A 71 -15.68 15.20 -9.84
C CYS A 71 -15.62 16.72 -9.55
N ASP A 72 -16.32 17.49 -10.37
CA ASP A 72 -16.58 18.92 -10.27
C ASP A 72 -17.84 19.27 -9.46
N CYS A 73 -18.56 18.26 -8.96
CA CYS A 73 -19.80 18.46 -8.23
C CYS A 73 -19.60 19.27 -6.94
N ARG A 74 -20.61 20.06 -6.59
CA ARG A 74 -20.59 20.93 -5.40
C ARG A 74 -20.42 20.11 -4.11
N PRO A 75 -19.35 20.32 -3.35
CA PRO A 75 -19.15 19.63 -2.08
C PRO A 75 -20.04 20.21 -0.97
N ALA A 76 -20.42 19.35 -0.03
CA ALA A 76 -20.99 19.76 1.24
C ALA A 76 -19.90 20.43 2.12
N PRO A 77 -20.32 21.26 3.10
CA PRO A 77 -19.40 21.74 4.13
C PRO A 77 -18.64 20.57 4.78
N CYS A 78 -17.33 20.72 4.92
CA CYS A 78 -16.39 19.69 5.35
C CYS A 78 -16.85 18.95 6.60
N ARG A 79 -17.05 19.67 7.71
CA ARG A 79 -17.49 19.12 9.00
C ARG A 79 -18.33 20.18 9.70
N ALA A 80 -19.44 20.57 9.06
CA ALA A 80 -20.38 21.53 9.64
C ALA A 80 -21.18 20.85 10.77
N ARG A 81 -20.63 20.91 11.98
CA ARG A 81 -21.32 20.54 13.22
C ARG A 81 -21.47 21.81 14.06
N SER A 82 -22.67 22.38 14.10
CA SER A 82 -22.97 23.64 14.80
C SER A 82 -22.63 23.60 16.30
N ASN A 83 -22.72 22.41 16.91
CA ASN A 83 -22.49 22.20 18.34
C ASN A 83 -21.10 21.62 18.64
N ALA A 84 -20.16 21.65 17.69
CA ALA A 84 -18.83 21.06 17.90
C ALA A 84 -17.98 21.86 18.92
N GLY A 85 -18.26 23.15 19.08
CA GLY A 85 -17.53 24.02 20.00
C GLY A 85 -16.06 24.20 19.61
N ILE A 86 -15.27 24.60 20.61
CA ILE A 86 -13.83 24.81 20.53
C ILE A 86 -13.16 23.66 21.28
N CYS A 87 -12.08 23.10 20.73
CA CYS A 87 -11.30 22.08 21.42
C CYS A 87 -10.51 22.70 22.59
N PRO A 88 -9.94 21.87 23.50
CA PRO A 88 -9.12 22.36 24.61
C PRO A 88 -7.92 23.24 24.19
N HIS A 89 -7.46 23.09 22.95
CA HIS A 89 -6.35 23.88 22.37
C HIS A 89 -6.81 25.16 21.66
N GLY A 90 -8.06 25.59 21.87
CA GLY A 90 -8.58 26.85 21.31
C GLY A 90 -8.94 26.79 19.81
N ARG A 91 -8.90 25.62 19.18
CA ARG A 91 -9.24 25.47 17.74
C ARG A 91 -10.69 25.05 17.51
N PRO A 92 -11.35 25.52 16.44
CA PRO A 92 -12.69 25.06 16.08
C PRO A 92 -12.73 23.56 15.81
N ALA A 93 -13.64 22.83 16.47
CA ALA A 93 -13.84 21.40 16.23
C ALA A 93 -14.75 21.11 15.01
N ALA A 94 -15.13 22.16 14.26
CA ALA A 94 -15.92 22.11 13.04
C ALA A 94 -15.24 22.88 11.91
N CYS A 95 -15.55 22.51 10.67
CA CYS A 95 -15.13 23.24 9.49
C CYS A 95 -16.34 23.41 8.55
N PHE A 96 -16.74 24.65 8.31
CA PHE A 96 -17.86 24.99 7.42
C PHE A 96 -17.41 25.25 5.98
N ALA A 97 -16.10 25.22 5.71
CA ALA A 97 -15.55 25.38 4.38
C ALA A 97 -15.99 24.24 3.46
N ARG A 98 -16.17 24.57 2.18
CA ARG A 98 -16.39 23.62 1.11
C ARG A 98 -15.06 23.47 0.38
N HIS A 99 -14.41 22.33 0.55
CA HIS A 99 -13.10 22.07 -0.04
C HIS A 99 -13.24 21.57 -1.48
N ASP A 100 -12.49 22.17 -2.40
CA ASP A 100 -12.31 21.64 -3.75
C ASP A 100 -11.36 20.45 -3.75
N THR A 101 -11.30 19.73 -4.87
CA THR A 101 -10.55 18.47 -4.98
C THR A 101 -9.07 18.63 -4.66
N ASP A 102 -8.48 19.79 -4.95
CA ASP A 102 -7.05 20.05 -4.77
C ASP A 102 -6.73 20.95 -3.55
N ASP A 103 -7.71 21.16 -2.65
CA ASP A 103 -7.47 21.95 -1.43
C ASP A 103 -6.39 21.27 -0.55
N PRO A 104 -5.28 21.98 -0.23
CA PRO A 104 -4.14 21.40 0.49
C PRO A 104 -4.47 21.03 1.94
N ARG A 105 -5.57 21.55 2.50
CA ARG A 105 -6.01 21.18 3.84
C ARG A 105 -6.59 19.77 3.88
N LEU A 106 -7.03 19.22 2.76
CA LEU A 106 -7.67 17.91 2.73
C LEU A 106 -6.75 16.81 3.28
N GLY A 107 -7.22 16.10 4.30
CA GLY A 107 -6.45 15.11 5.05
C GLY A 107 -5.73 15.67 6.27
N GLN A 108 -5.54 16.99 6.38
CA GLN A 108 -4.94 17.60 7.56
C GLN A 108 -5.92 17.57 8.76
N PRO A 109 -5.42 17.39 10.00
CA PRO A 109 -6.22 17.52 11.20
C PRO A 109 -6.82 18.92 11.36
N LEU A 110 -8.04 19.02 11.90
CA LEU A 110 -8.63 20.31 12.29
C LEU A 110 -7.83 20.97 13.43
N CYS A 111 -7.29 20.15 14.33
CA CYS A 111 -6.36 20.54 15.37
C CYS A 111 -5.25 19.48 15.45
N LEU A 112 -4.01 19.92 15.25
CA LEU A 112 -2.83 19.05 15.26
C LEU A 112 -2.62 18.44 16.66
N ASP A 113 -2.86 19.21 17.72
CA ASP A 113 -2.66 18.77 19.10
C ASP A 113 -3.75 17.79 19.58
N CYS A 114 -4.97 17.86 19.00
CA CYS A 114 -6.02 16.88 19.26
C CYS A 114 -5.84 15.57 18.48
N TYR A 115 -4.96 15.54 17.48
CA TYR A 115 -4.83 14.39 16.60
C TYR A 115 -3.78 13.41 17.14
N ASP A 116 -4.16 12.14 17.24
CA ASP A 116 -3.28 11.10 17.76
C ASP A 116 -2.29 10.60 16.69
N HIS A 117 -1.23 11.38 16.51
CA HIS A 117 -0.13 11.07 15.59
C HIS A 117 0.59 9.78 15.98
N ALA A 118 0.72 9.50 17.27
CA ALA A 118 1.39 8.29 17.78
C ALA A 118 0.61 7.03 17.40
N HIS A 119 -0.69 7.01 17.67
CA HIS A 119 -1.54 5.87 17.32
C HIS A 119 -1.60 5.66 15.80
N GLN A 120 -1.62 6.74 15.00
CA GLN A 120 -1.59 6.61 13.54
C GLN A 120 -0.32 5.91 13.03
N VAL A 121 0.87 6.34 13.47
CA VAL A 121 2.12 5.73 12.97
C VAL A 121 2.26 4.28 13.44
N VAL A 122 1.79 3.97 14.65
CA VAL A 122 1.71 2.60 15.16
C VAL A 122 0.72 1.78 14.32
N TRP A 123 -0.43 2.33 13.97
CA TRP A 123 -1.39 1.68 13.08
C TRP A 123 -0.78 1.41 11.70
N ASN A 124 -0.08 2.39 11.10
CA ASN A 124 0.61 2.19 9.82
C ASN A 124 1.62 1.03 9.90
N TYR A 125 2.40 0.98 10.96
CA TYR A 125 3.43 -0.05 11.17
C TYR A 125 2.85 -1.45 11.41
N PHE A 126 1.81 -1.57 12.22
CA PHE A 126 1.16 -2.84 12.55
C PHE A 126 0.02 -3.25 11.59
N SER A 127 -0.32 -2.41 10.60
CA SER A 127 -1.36 -2.70 9.61
C SER A 127 -1.14 -4.03 8.85
N GLY A 128 0.12 -4.41 8.62
CA GLY A 128 0.49 -5.69 8.03
C GLY A 128 0.13 -6.90 8.90
N GLU A 129 0.31 -6.78 10.22
CA GLU A 129 -0.07 -7.80 11.19
C GLU A 129 -1.59 -7.91 11.31
N LEU A 130 -2.29 -6.77 11.32
CA LEU A 130 -3.75 -6.73 11.29
C LEU A 130 -4.30 -7.45 10.05
N TRP A 131 -3.72 -7.18 8.87
CA TRP A 131 -4.07 -7.88 7.62
C TRP A 131 -3.84 -9.39 7.72
N ARG A 132 -2.68 -9.82 8.27
CA ARG A 132 -2.37 -11.24 8.43
C ARG A 132 -3.43 -11.95 9.27
N ARG A 133 -3.82 -11.37 10.42
CA ARG A 133 -4.87 -11.94 11.28
C ARG A 133 -6.26 -11.90 10.62
N THR A 134 -6.55 -10.84 9.87
CA THR A 134 -7.80 -10.71 9.10
C THR A 134 -7.94 -11.85 8.10
N LYS A 135 -6.87 -12.16 7.35
CA LYS A 135 -6.87 -13.29 6.40
C LYS A 135 -7.11 -14.62 7.11
N GLN A 136 -6.41 -14.87 8.21
CA GLN A 136 -6.59 -16.11 9.00
C GLN A 136 -8.03 -16.23 9.53
N ALA A 137 -8.64 -15.12 9.94
CA ALA A 137 -10.02 -15.10 10.40
C ALA A 137 -11.02 -15.39 9.28
N ALA A 138 -10.80 -14.83 8.08
CA ALA A 138 -11.61 -15.14 6.91
C ALA A 138 -11.50 -16.62 6.52
N ASP A 139 -10.28 -17.18 6.49
CA ASP A 139 -10.06 -18.61 6.22
C ASP A 139 -10.75 -19.49 7.28
N ARG A 140 -10.70 -19.12 8.57
CA ARG A 140 -11.43 -19.82 9.65
C ARG A 140 -12.94 -19.73 9.49
N ARG A 141 -13.47 -18.59 9.02
CA ARG A 141 -14.90 -18.41 8.78
C ARG A 141 -15.37 -19.28 7.61
N LEU A 142 -14.61 -19.35 6.52
CA LEU A 142 -14.87 -20.27 5.41
C LEU A 142 -14.78 -21.74 5.85
N ALA A 143 -13.80 -22.09 6.69
CA ALA A 143 -13.71 -23.43 7.29
C ALA A 143 -14.97 -23.81 8.08
N ALA A 144 -15.55 -22.88 8.84
CA ALA A 144 -16.80 -23.12 9.54
C ALA A 144 -17.98 -23.33 8.57
N VAL A 145 -18.03 -22.57 7.46
CA VAL A 145 -19.04 -22.76 6.41
C VAL A 145 -18.93 -24.15 5.77
N CYS A 146 -17.72 -24.59 5.42
CA CYS A 146 -17.50 -25.92 4.84
C CYS A 146 -18.00 -27.02 5.77
N ARG A 147 -17.66 -26.94 7.07
CA ARG A 147 -18.12 -27.91 8.08
C ARG A 147 -19.65 -27.92 8.18
N LYS A 148 -20.28 -26.75 8.23
CA LYS A 148 -21.74 -26.64 8.31
C LYS A 148 -22.45 -27.24 7.08
N ARG A 149 -21.82 -27.15 5.90
CA ARG A 149 -22.37 -27.66 4.64
C ARG A 149 -21.91 -29.08 4.30
N GLY A 150 -21.13 -29.75 5.16
CA GLY A 150 -20.60 -31.08 4.90
C GLY A 150 -19.58 -31.14 3.76
N ILE A 151 -18.96 -30.01 3.39
CA ILE A 151 -17.95 -29.97 2.32
C ILE A 151 -16.63 -30.51 2.91
N PRO A 152 -16.09 -31.62 2.37
CA PRO A 152 -14.92 -32.28 2.95
C PRO A 152 -13.67 -31.42 2.82
N PHE A 153 -12.79 -31.53 3.82
CA PHE A 153 -11.44 -30.98 3.75
C PHE A 153 -10.60 -31.86 2.82
N VAL A 154 -9.61 -31.27 2.17
CA VAL A 154 -8.73 -32.00 1.25
C VAL A 154 -7.43 -32.37 1.95
N GLN A 155 -6.95 -33.58 1.67
CA GLN A 155 -5.67 -34.07 2.17
C GLN A 155 -4.56 -33.59 1.25
N VAL A 156 -3.59 -32.86 1.79
CA VAL A 156 -2.42 -32.36 1.04
C VAL A 156 -1.15 -32.88 1.68
N VAL A 157 -0.27 -33.47 0.85
CA VAL A 157 1.08 -33.85 1.26
C VAL A 157 1.99 -32.63 1.14
N THR A 158 2.60 -32.22 2.25
CA THR A 158 3.56 -31.10 2.25
C THR A 158 4.88 -31.53 1.61
N ALA A 159 5.69 -30.56 1.19
CA ALA A 159 7.06 -30.83 0.70
C ALA A 159 7.94 -31.61 1.70
N SER A 160 7.61 -31.55 3.01
CA SER A 160 8.26 -32.32 4.07
C SER A 160 7.72 -33.75 4.25
N GLY A 161 6.81 -34.22 3.40
CA GLY A 161 6.16 -35.53 3.50
C GLY A 161 5.00 -35.60 4.50
N ASN A 162 4.81 -34.57 5.33
CA ASN A 162 3.71 -34.53 6.30
C ASN A 162 2.35 -34.35 5.61
N VAL A 163 1.36 -35.11 6.06
CA VAL A 163 -0.04 -35.01 5.61
C VAL A 163 -0.76 -33.92 6.40
N ARG A 164 -1.49 -33.04 5.70
CA ARG A 164 -2.34 -32.01 6.32
C ARG A 164 -3.73 -31.99 5.72
N TRP A 165 -4.74 -31.89 6.57
CA TRP A 165 -6.12 -31.61 6.18
C TRP A 165 -6.31 -30.11 6.05
N VAL A 166 -6.58 -29.65 4.83
CA VAL A 166 -6.73 -28.22 4.52
C VAL A 166 -8.11 -27.93 3.94
N LEU A 167 -8.48 -26.66 4.01
CA LEU A 167 -9.71 -26.16 3.41
C LEU A 167 -9.70 -26.48 1.89
N PRO A 168 -10.83 -26.92 1.30
CA PRO A 168 -10.90 -27.23 -0.13
C PRO A 168 -10.87 -25.96 -1.01
N VAL A 169 -10.83 -24.78 -0.38
CA VAL A 169 -10.67 -23.48 -1.02
C VAL A 169 -9.50 -22.70 -0.43
N ARG A 170 -9.01 -21.76 -1.23
CA ARG A 170 -7.95 -20.82 -0.89
C ARG A 170 -8.38 -19.41 -1.27
N VAL A 171 -8.24 -18.48 -0.34
CA VAL A 171 -8.40 -17.05 -0.60
C VAL A 171 -7.06 -16.47 -1.05
N SER A 172 -6.86 -16.41 -2.37
CA SER A 172 -5.69 -15.79 -2.99
C SER A 172 -5.93 -14.28 -3.12
N HIS A 173 -4.87 -13.47 -3.04
CA HIS A 173 -5.03 -12.02 -3.05
C HIS A 173 -3.96 -11.24 -3.81
N GLY A 174 -4.37 -10.16 -4.49
CA GLY A 174 -3.51 -9.03 -4.81
C GLY A 174 -3.82 -7.89 -3.85
N LYS A 175 -2.89 -7.52 -2.97
CA LYS A 175 -3.07 -6.42 -2.01
C LYS A 175 -2.20 -5.24 -2.42
N VAL A 176 -2.84 -4.10 -2.60
CA VAL A 176 -2.20 -2.79 -2.75
C VAL A 176 -2.38 -2.00 -1.47
N ALA A 177 -1.30 -1.42 -0.97
CA ALA A 177 -1.35 -0.39 0.04
C ALA A 177 -1.31 0.98 -0.65
N GLU A 178 -2.11 1.92 -0.19
CA GLU A 178 -2.10 3.31 -0.66
C GLU A 178 -2.20 4.24 0.55
N MET A 179 -1.45 5.32 0.54
CA MET A 179 -1.53 6.33 1.59
C MET A 179 -2.68 7.30 1.32
N GLN A 180 -3.55 7.48 2.31
CA GLN A 180 -4.55 8.54 2.29
C GLN A 180 -3.88 9.91 2.40
N ARG A 181 -4.60 10.98 2.05
CA ARG A 181 -4.12 12.36 2.23
C ARG A 181 -3.73 12.67 3.68
N ARG A 182 -4.38 12.01 4.65
CA ARG A 182 -4.03 12.08 6.08
C ARG A 182 -2.85 11.19 6.49
N ALA A 183 -2.09 10.65 5.53
CA ALA A 183 -0.96 9.77 5.76
C ALA A 183 -1.26 8.45 6.51
N ALA A 184 -2.52 8.04 6.60
CA ALA A 184 -2.91 6.70 7.05
C ALA A 184 -2.96 5.76 5.84
N VAL A 185 -2.31 4.60 5.92
CA VAL A 185 -2.42 3.59 4.86
C VAL A 185 -3.85 3.05 4.77
N HIS A 186 -4.28 2.62 3.59
CA HIS A 186 -5.45 1.77 3.41
C HIS A 186 -5.10 0.63 2.45
N PHE A 187 -5.84 -0.47 2.53
CA PHE A 187 -5.59 -1.62 1.67
C PHE A 187 -6.71 -1.79 0.65
N HIS A 188 -6.31 -1.86 -0.61
CA HIS A 188 -7.14 -2.28 -1.72
C HIS A 188 -6.78 -3.71 -2.08
N VAL A 189 -7.73 -4.63 -1.92
CA VAL A 189 -7.46 -6.06 -2.02
C VAL A 189 -8.39 -6.69 -3.04
N LEU A 190 -7.80 -7.33 -4.03
CA LEU A 190 -8.49 -8.26 -4.92
C LEU A 190 -8.38 -9.63 -4.29
N LEU A 191 -9.51 -10.21 -3.89
CA LEU A 191 -9.61 -11.51 -3.24
C LEU A 191 -10.27 -12.47 -4.23
N ARG A 192 -9.50 -13.45 -4.70
CA ARG A 192 -9.95 -14.50 -5.63
C ARG A 192 -10.11 -15.80 -4.86
N LEU A 193 -11.26 -16.44 -5.04
CA LEU A 193 -11.54 -17.74 -4.46
C LEU A 193 -11.05 -18.83 -5.42
N ASP A 194 -10.04 -19.58 -5.01
CA ASP A 194 -9.48 -20.70 -5.76
C ASP A 194 -9.82 -22.02 -5.05
N GLY A 195 -9.97 -23.11 -5.80
CA GLY A 195 -10.00 -24.45 -5.22
C GLY A 195 -8.60 -24.95 -4.85
N VAL A 196 -8.54 -26.06 -4.13
CA VAL A 196 -7.30 -26.77 -3.83
C VAL A 196 -7.37 -28.17 -4.42
N ASP A 197 -6.50 -28.45 -5.39
CA ASP A 197 -6.27 -29.79 -5.90
C ASP A 197 -5.38 -30.58 -4.90
N PRO A 198 -5.82 -31.74 -4.39
CA PRO A 198 -5.04 -32.57 -3.46
C PRO A 198 -3.72 -33.06 -4.04
N ASP A 199 -3.73 -33.45 -5.32
CA ASP A 199 -2.61 -34.07 -6.01
C ASP A 199 -1.65 -33.01 -6.56
N ASN A 200 -2.21 -31.87 -6.98
CA ASN A 200 -1.44 -30.72 -7.48
C ASN A 200 -1.77 -29.42 -6.71
N PRO A 201 -1.32 -29.26 -5.45
CA PRO A 201 -1.70 -28.10 -4.62
C PRO A 201 -1.30 -26.73 -5.17
N ASP A 202 -0.32 -26.72 -6.06
CA ASP A 202 0.20 -25.54 -6.78
C ASP A 202 -0.72 -25.07 -7.91
N ASP A 203 -1.61 -25.94 -8.41
CA ASP A 203 -2.49 -25.63 -9.52
C ASP A 203 -3.60 -24.67 -9.14
N LEU A 204 -4.02 -23.89 -10.14
CA LEU A 204 -5.11 -22.93 -10.02
C LEU A 204 -6.38 -23.53 -10.59
N VAL A 205 -7.10 -24.24 -9.72
CA VAL A 205 -8.37 -24.89 -10.03
C VAL A 205 -9.55 -24.05 -9.53
N PRO A 206 -10.73 -24.15 -10.17
CA PRO A 206 -11.93 -23.45 -9.72
C PRO A 206 -12.35 -23.92 -8.31
N PRO A 207 -13.02 -23.08 -7.52
CA PRO A 207 -13.52 -23.49 -6.21
C PRO A 207 -14.57 -24.61 -6.36
N PRO A 208 -14.65 -25.54 -5.39
CA PRO A 208 -15.66 -26.59 -5.39
C PRO A 208 -17.07 -26.00 -5.32
N ALA A 209 -18.04 -26.74 -5.83
CA ALA A 209 -19.45 -26.40 -5.68
C ALA A 209 -19.82 -26.29 -4.19
N GLY A 210 -20.67 -25.33 -3.85
CA GLY A 210 -21.15 -25.11 -2.47
C GLY A 210 -20.40 -24.04 -1.67
N ILE A 211 -19.39 -23.38 -2.24
CA ILE A 211 -18.78 -22.16 -1.68
C ILE A 211 -18.94 -21.02 -2.69
N THR A 212 -19.53 -19.93 -2.24
CA THR A 212 -20.01 -18.84 -3.09
C THR A 212 -19.29 -17.53 -2.80
N LEU A 213 -19.55 -16.51 -3.62
CA LEU A 213 -19.09 -15.14 -3.33
C LEU A 213 -19.70 -14.59 -2.04
N ASP A 214 -20.95 -14.95 -1.73
CA ASP A 214 -21.62 -14.53 -0.50
C ASP A 214 -20.85 -15.01 0.73
N ASP A 215 -20.35 -16.25 0.70
CA ASP A 215 -19.54 -16.81 1.78
C ASP A 215 -18.20 -16.06 1.96
N LEU A 216 -17.60 -15.61 0.85
CA LEU A 216 -16.37 -14.83 0.87
C LEU A 216 -16.62 -13.41 1.41
N GLU A 217 -17.69 -12.75 0.98
CA GLU A 217 -18.09 -11.43 1.47
C GLU A 217 -18.39 -11.46 2.97
N ASP A 218 -19.18 -12.44 3.41
CA ASP A 218 -19.48 -12.67 4.82
C ASP A 218 -18.22 -12.94 5.63
N ALA A 219 -17.29 -13.73 5.09
CA ALA A 219 -16.01 -14.01 5.74
C ALA A 219 -15.16 -12.74 5.90
N ILE A 220 -15.11 -11.88 4.89
CA ILE A 220 -14.37 -10.61 4.93
C ILE A 220 -15.00 -9.66 5.94
N HIS A 221 -16.31 -9.46 5.89
CA HIS A 221 -17.00 -8.55 6.81
C HIS A 221 -16.92 -9.04 8.26
N ALA A 222 -17.08 -10.34 8.50
CA ALA A 222 -16.92 -10.92 9.83
C ALA A 222 -15.49 -10.76 10.35
N ALA A 223 -14.49 -11.09 9.52
CA ALA A 223 -13.08 -10.94 9.89
C ALA A 223 -12.71 -9.48 10.20
N ALA A 224 -13.17 -8.53 9.38
CA ALA A 224 -12.83 -7.13 9.58
C ALA A 224 -13.46 -6.53 10.84
N ARG A 225 -14.68 -6.95 11.20
CA ARG A 225 -15.34 -6.52 12.44
C ARG A 225 -14.72 -7.13 13.69
N GLN A 226 -14.28 -8.38 13.62
CA GLN A 226 -13.83 -9.13 14.79
C GLN A 226 -12.35 -8.90 15.14
N ILE A 227 -11.51 -8.69 14.13
CA ILE A 227 -10.06 -8.74 14.33
C ILE A 227 -9.51 -7.42 14.85
N THR A 228 -8.89 -7.54 16.01
CA THR A 228 -8.07 -6.51 16.63
C THR A 228 -6.70 -7.07 16.99
N VAL A 229 -5.72 -6.18 17.08
CA VAL A 229 -4.35 -6.49 17.49
C VAL A 229 -3.94 -5.48 18.54
N THR A 230 -3.70 -5.93 19.77
CA THR A 230 -3.00 -5.12 20.76
C THR A 230 -1.50 -5.23 20.50
N THR A 231 -0.84 -4.10 20.30
CA THR A 231 0.61 -4.06 20.09
C THR A 231 1.37 -4.34 21.39
N PRO A 232 2.67 -4.70 21.33
CA PRO A 232 3.48 -4.84 22.55
C PRO A 232 3.49 -3.55 23.39
N PRO A 233 3.68 -3.62 24.72
CA PRO A 233 3.88 -2.46 25.57
C PRO A 233 4.94 -1.48 25.04
N HIS A 234 4.75 -0.19 25.29
CA HIS A 234 5.73 0.86 25.02
C HIS A 234 5.82 1.82 26.21
N ALA A 235 6.96 2.47 26.43
CA ALA A 235 7.13 3.41 27.54
C ALA A 235 6.08 4.53 27.55
N ASP A 236 5.72 5.03 26.36
CA ASP A 236 4.70 6.07 26.19
C ASP A 236 3.25 5.52 26.25
N GLN A 237 3.07 4.19 26.20
CA GLN A 237 1.77 3.52 26.23
C GLN A 237 1.94 2.09 26.79
N PRO A 238 1.96 1.92 28.13
CA PRO A 238 2.32 0.64 28.77
C PRO A 238 1.41 -0.55 28.39
N GLN A 239 0.15 -0.28 28.05
CA GLN A 239 -0.83 -1.26 27.61
C GLN A 239 -0.75 -1.57 26.10
N GLY A 240 0.12 -0.88 25.35
CA GLY A 240 0.16 -0.92 23.89
C GLY A 240 -1.03 -0.19 23.25
N TRP A 241 -1.03 -0.17 21.92
CA TRP A 241 -2.11 0.42 21.13
C TRP A 241 -3.03 -0.67 20.60
N LEU A 242 -4.33 -0.37 20.55
CA LEU A 242 -5.31 -1.21 19.87
C LEU A 242 -5.30 -0.89 18.37
N VAL A 243 -4.97 -1.87 17.55
CA VAL A 243 -4.96 -1.76 16.09
C VAL A 243 -6.16 -2.54 15.56
N ALA A 244 -7.08 -1.84 14.91
CA ALA A 244 -8.30 -2.39 14.32
C ALA A 244 -8.57 -1.74 12.95
N TRP A 245 -9.52 -2.29 12.20
CA TRP A 245 -10.04 -1.63 11.01
C TRP A 245 -10.97 -0.47 11.39
N GLY A 246 -11.07 0.52 10.51
CA GLY A 246 -12.13 1.52 10.58
C GLY A 246 -13.51 0.91 10.34
N GLU A 247 -14.54 1.68 10.63
CA GLU A 247 -15.94 1.28 10.46
C GLU A 247 -16.29 0.92 9.00
N GLN A 248 -15.61 1.56 8.04
CA GLN A 248 -15.89 1.40 6.62
C GLN A 248 -14.99 0.32 5.99
N VAL A 249 -15.59 -0.83 5.70
CA VAL A 249 -15.05 -1.87 4.81
C VAL A 249 -15.99 -2.00 3.62
N ASP A 250 -15.51 -1.57 2.46
CA ASP A 250 -16.29 -1.59 1.20
C ASP A 250 -15.90 -2.84 0.41
N VAL A 251 -16.86 -3.73 0.19
CA VAL A 251 -16.67 -4.98 -0.56
C VAL A 251 -17.55 -4.94 -1.81
N ARG A 252 -16.96 -5.21 -2.97
CA ARG A 252 -17.64 -5.17 -4.28
C ARG A 252 -17.28 -6.40 -5.10
N ARG A 253 -18.28 -7.09 -5.63
CA ARG A 253 -18.08 -8.17 -6.61
C ARG A 253 -17.54 -7.60 -7.92
N ILE A 254 -16.55 -8.26 -8.50
CA ILE A 254 -15.97 -7.84 -9.78
C ILE A 254 -16.47 -8.69 -10.94
N ASN A 255 -16.71 -9.98 -10.69
CA ASN A 255 -17.45 -10.87 -11.56
C ASN A 255 -18.58 -11.58 -10.81
N SER A 256 -19.61 -11.98 -11.55
CA SER A 256 -20.62 -12.93 -11.08
C SER A 256 -20.05 -14.35 -11.18
N ALA A 257 -20.51 -15.28 -10.35
CA ALA A 257 -20.13 -16.70 -10.49
C ALA A 257 -20.49 -17.18 -11.91
N GLY A 258 -19.47 -17.45 -12.74
CA GLY A 258 -19.62 -17.86 -14.15
C GLY A 258 -19.45 -16.74 -15.20
N GLY A 259 -19.33 -15.47 -14.79
CA GLY A 259 -19.06 -14.35 -15.70
C GLY A 259 -17.57 -14.12 -15.92
N GLU A 260 -17.14 -14.00 -17.17
CA GLU A 260 -15.73 -13.75 -17.50
C GLU A 260 -15.34 -12.29 -17.22
N LEU A 261 -14.18 -12.12 -16.57
CA LEU A 261 -13.61 -10.81 -16.29
C LEU A 261 -12.95 -10.25 -17.55
N THR A 262 -13.44 -9.13 -18.10
CA THR A 262 -12.85 -8.52 -19.30
C THR A 262 -11.64 -7.64 -18.98
N ASP A 263 -10.65 -7.62 -19.88
CA ASP A 263 -9.42 -6.81 -19.72
C ASP A 263 -9.71 -5.31 -19.51
N GLY A 264 -10.80 -4.77 -20.07
CA GLY A 264 -11.21 -3.38 -19.86
C GLY A 264 -11.71 -3.07 -18.44
N LYS A 265 -12.45 -4.00 -17.81
CA LYS A 265 -12.88 -3.87 -16.40
C LYS A 265 -11.69 -3.93 -15.46
N VAL A 266 -10.71 -4.77 -15.78
CA VAL A 266 -9.45 -4.91 -15.05
C VAL A 266 -8.59 -3.64 -15.20
N ALA A 267 -8.42 -3.12 -16.41
CA ALA A 267 -7.60 -1.93 -16.67
C ALA A 267 -8.10 -0.67 -15.95
N ALA A 268 -9.42 -0.41 -15.95
CA ALA A 268 -10.02 0.71 -15.22
C ALA A 268 -9.82 0.60 -13.70
N TYR A 269 -9.79 -0.63 -13.17
CA TYR A 269 -9.57 -0.89 -11.76
C TYR A 269 -8.10 -0.76 -11.35
N LEU A 270 -7.18 -1.20 -12.22
CA LEU A 270 -5.74 -1.25 -11.98
C LEU A 270 -5.03 0.09 -12.08
N ALA A 271 -5.42 0.94 -13.04
CA ALA A 271 -4.75 2.20 -13.31
C ALA A 271 -4.81 3.18 -12.12
N LYS A 272 -5.80 3.04 -11.24
CA LYS A 272 -5.99 3.94 -10.10
C LYS A 272 -5.03 3.68 -8.93
N TYR A 273 -4.62 2.42 -8.72
CA TYR A 273 -3.97 1.99 -7.47
C TYR A 273 -2.55 1.45 -7.65
N ALA A 274 -2.14 1.08 -8.86
CA ALA A 274 -0.78 0.61 -9.12
C ALA A 274 0.32 1.68 -8.89
N THR A 275 -0.06 2.93 -8.59
CA THR A 275 0.82 4.10 -8.68
C THR A 275 0.88 4.97 -7.41
N LYS A 276 -0.04 4.82 -6.46
CA LYS A 276 -0.18 5.76 -5.33
C LYS A 276 0.42 5.22 -4.04
N ALA A 277 1.74 5.35 -3.89
CA ALA A 277 2.42 4.98 -2.66
C ALA A 277 2.30 6.10 -1.60
N THR A 278 3.05 7.19 -1.74
CA THR A 278 3.00 8.37 -0.85
C THR A 278 2.64 9.66 -1.58
N GLU A 279 2.47 9.62 -2.91
CA GLU A 279 2.23 10.82 -3.73
C GLU A 279 1.00 11.63 -3.29
N ALA A 280 0.01 10.97 -2.68
CA ALA A 280 -1.21 11.60 -2.17
C ALA A 280 -0.99 12.50 -0.95
N THR A 281 0.14 12.37 -0.24
CA THR A 281 0.49 13.25 0.90
C THR A 281 1.36 14.43 0.48
N GLY A 282 1.86 14.44 -0.76
CA GLY A 282 2.86 15.43 -1.22
C GLY A 282 4.25 15.23 -0.63
N TYR A 283 4.42 14.30 0.32
CA TYR A 283 5.68 14.01 0.99
C TYR A 283 6.50 12.97 0.23
N CYS A 284 7.77 13.27 0.00
CA CYS A 284 8.73 12.38 -0.63
C CYS A 284 10.10 12.62 -0.01
N SER A 285 10.55 11.68 0.81
CA SER A 285 11.92 11.66 1.33
C SER A 285 12.55 10.28 1.11
N THR A 286 13.88 10.26 1.02
CA THR A 286 14.65 9.02 1.14
C THR A 286 14.66 8.58 2.61
N ARG A 287 15.34 7.46 2.92
CA ARG A 287 15.46 7.01 4.31
C ARG A 287 16.05 8.15 5.18
N LEU A 288 15.30 8.56 6.20
CA LEU A 288 15.73 9.51 7.21
C LEU A 288 16.78 8.86 8.13
N THR A 289 17.76 9.64 8.56
CA THR A 289 18.84 9.21 9.47
C THR A 289 18.88 10.16 10.67
N ALA A 290 19.67 9.83 11.70
CA ALA A 290 19.84 10.73 12.84
C ALA A 290 20.45 12.09 12.45
N ALA A 291 21.13 12.18 11.30
CA ALA A 291 21.72 13.43 10.81
C ALA A 291 20.74 14.28 9.99
N THR A 292 19.68 13.67 9.42
CA THR A 292 18.72 14.37 8.55
C THR A 292 17.35 14.54 9.18
N ILE A 293 17.10 13.90 10.32
CA ILE A 293 15.76 13.87 10.93
C ILE A 293 15.28 15.26 11.35
N ASP A 294 16.17 16.12 11.85
CA ASP A 294 15.81 17.44 12.39
C ASP A 294 15.29 18.40 11.29
N ASP A 295 15.56 18.13 10.01
CA ASP A 295 15.01 18.90 8.88
C ASP A 295 13.53 18.55 8.58
N PHE A 296 13.04 17.41 9.08
CA PHE A 296 11.71 16.87 8.73
C PHE A 296 10.82 16.59 9.94
N ALA A 297 11.39 16.27 11.09
CA ALA A 297 10.65 16.03 12.33
C ALA A 297 10.50 17.34 13.09
N ASP A 298 9.27 17.75 13.34
CA ASP A 298 8.96 18.89 14.18
C ASP A 298 7.68 18.58 14.97
N PRO A 299 7.76 18.44 16.31
CA PRO A 299 6.59 18.19 17.15
C PRO A 299 5.60 19.36 17.14
N GLU A 300 6.05 20.57 16.81
CA GLU A 300 5.20 21.76 16.68
C GLU A 300 4.81 22.08 15.23
N GLY A 301 5.45 21.40 14.28
CA GLY A 301 5.28 21.61 12.85
C GLY A 301 3.96 21.10 12.28
N ASP A 302 3.95 20.90 10.96
CA ASP A 302 2.77 20.43 10.25
C ASP A 302 2.43 18.95 10.55
N HIS A 303 1.32 18.47 9.98
CA HIS A 303 0.86 17.10 10.20
C HIS A 303 1.90 16.04 9.84
N ILE A 304 2.65 16.24 8.74
CA ILE A 304 3.65 15.27 8.30
C ILE A 304 4.86 15.30 9.22
N ALA A 305 5.32 16.49 9.60
CA ALA A 305 6.44 16.65 10.53
C ALA A 305 6.16 15.97 11.88
N ARG A 306 4.93 16.12 12.41
CA ARG A 306 4.49 15.45 13.64
C ARG A 306 4.37 13.93 13.51
N LEU A 307 4.05 13.39 12.32
CA LEU A 307 4.09 11.94 12.08
C LEU A 307 5.53 11.41 12.03
N ILE A 308 6.46 12.17 11.44
CA ILE A 308 7.87 11.81 11.38
C ILE A 308 8.48 11.83 12.79
N ASP A 309 8.20 12.88 13.57
CA ASP A 309 8.54 12.96 14.99
C ASP A 309 8.00 11.74 15.76
N ALA A 310 6.70 11.43 15.62
CA ALA A 310 6.10 10.30 16.29
C ALA A 310 6.79 8.96 15.93
N CYS A 311 7.16 8.74 14.67
CA CYS A 311 7.96 7.57 14.27
C CYS A 311 9.30 7.52 14.99
N TRP A 312 9.98 8.67 15.11
CA TRP A 312 11.32 8.74 15.68
C TRP A 312 11.34 8.61 17.20
N ARG A 313 10.36 9.24 17.86
CA ARG A 313 10.14 9.17 19.31
C ARG A 313 9.77 7.76 19.75
N LEU A 314 8.81 7.12 19.09
CA LEU A 314 8.37 5.76 19.46
C LEU A 314 9.40 4.69 19.08
N GLY A 315 10.18 4.90 18.02
CA GLY A 315 11.24 3.97 17.62
C GLY A 315 12.55 4.14 18.39
N ARG A 316 12.59 4.97 19.45
CA ARG A 316 13.81 5.22 20.22
C ARG A 316 14.32 3.96 20.92
N PRO A 317 15.64 3.74 21.02
CA PRO A 317 16.17 2.68 21.86
C PRO A 317 15.65 2.84 23.29
N THR A 318 15.02 1.81 23.82
CA THR A 318 14.69 1.72 25.25
C THR A 318 15.90 1.10 25.92
N LEU A 319 16.71 1.91 26.61
CA LEU A 319 17.75 1.41 27.50
C LEU A 319 17.04 0.79 28.70
N ASP A 320 17.02 -0.53 28.81
CA ASP A 320 16.91 -1.15 30.13
C ASP A 320 18.24 -0.87 30.83
N VAL A 321 18.19 -0.14 31.94
CA VAL A 321 19.36 0.12 32.79
C VAL A 321 19.81 -1.22 33.37
N THR A 322 20.87 -1.79 32.82
CA THR A 322 21.73 -2.75 33.53
C THR A 322 23.14 -2.20 33.55
N THR A 323 23.49 -1.64 34.71
CA THR A 323 24.82 -1.56 35.33
C THR A 323 26.06 -1.58 34.42
N SER A 324 26.74 -0.44 34.43
CA SER A 324 28.20 -0.24 34.46
C SER A 324 29.11 -1.40 34.06
N GLY A 325 29.64 -1.35 32.84
CA GLY A 325 30.80 -2.12 32.42
C GLY A 325 31.44 -1.47 31.19
N ALA A 326 32.67 -1.00 31.31
CA ALA A 326 33.39 -0.28 30.26
C ALA A 326 33.54 -1.16 28.99
N ALA A 327 33.10 -0.63 27.84
CA ALA A 327 33.22 -1.31 26.56
C ALA A 327 34.68 -1.28 26.06
N THR A 328 35.24 -2.45 25.78
CA THR A 328 36.42 -2.58 24.91
C THR A 328 35.99 -2.72 23.46
N ALA A 329 36.71 -2.02 22.59
CA ALA A 329 36.40 -1.82 21.19
C ALA A 329 36.86 -2.99 20.30
N ASP A 330 36.24 -4.16 20.38
CA ASP A 330 36.31 -5.15 19.29
C ASP A 330 35.26 -6.25 19.43
N ASP A 331 33.97 -5.95 19.20
CA ASP A 331 33.04 -7.05 18.92
C ASP A 331 31.97 -6.68 17.88
N ARG A 332 32.02 -7.42 16.79
CA ARG A 332 31.36 -7.18 15.52
C ARG A 332 30.15 -8.11 15.47
N GLN A 333 28.95 -7.55 15.62
CA GLN A 333 27.74 -8.10 15.04
C GLN A 333 27.40 -9.55 15.43
N ASP A 334 27.13 -9.87 16.70
CA ASP A 334 26.06 -10.82 17.06
C ASP A 334 25.84 -11.01 18.58
N ARG A 335 24.55 -11.04 18.94
CA ARG A 335 23.90 -11.59 20.16
C ARG A 335 23.75 -10.69 21.40
N LEU A 336 22.51 -10.20 21.67
CA LEU A 336 21.47 -10.82 22.53
C LEU A 336 21.92 -10.74 24.01
N ASP A 337 21.54 -9.73 24.81
CA ASP A 337 20.23 -9.64 25.47
C ASP A 337 19.83 -8.19 25.87
N ALA A 338 19.60 -7.32 24.89
CA ALA A 338 18.74 -6.15 25.07
C ALA A 338 17.41 -6.45 24.39
N LYS A 339 16.28 -6.47 25.10
CA LYS A 339 14.96 -6.71 24.49
C LYS A 339 14.80 -5.76 23.30
N SER A 340 14.72 -6.33 22.10
CA SER A 340 14.55 -5.55 20.87
C SER A 340 13.29 -4.70 21.01
N ASN A 341 13.44 -3.36 21.00
CA ASN A 341 12.29 -2.48 20.97
C ASN A 341 11.42 -2.88 19.76
N ALA A 342 10.21 -3.40 20.02
CA ALA A 342 9.27 -3.84 18.99
C ALA A 342 8.92 -2.73 17.98
N TYR A 343 9.13 -1.48 18.38
CA TYR A 343 8.89 -0.26 17.62
C TYR A 343 10.14 0.30 16.93
N ALA A 344 11.33 -0.31 17.09
CA ALA A 344 12.57 0.18 16.48
C ALA A 344 12.48 0.34 14.95
N GLY A 345 11.63 -0.45 14.30
CA GLY A 345 11.33 -0.32 12.87
C GLY A 345 10.67 1.00 12.47
N LEU A 346 10.00 1.72 13.39
CA LEU A 346 9.38 3.01 13.09
C LEU A 346 10.39 4.04 12.61
N ARG A 347 11.60 4.09 13.21
CA ARG A 347 12.70 4.95 12.73
C ARG A 347 13.11 4.58 11.31
N ARG A 348 13.31 3.28 11.04
CA ARG A 348 13.67 2.78 9.71
C ARG A 348 12.66 3.20 8.63
N TRP A 349 11.37 3.27 9.00
CA TRP A 349 10.27 3.55 8.10
C TRP A 349 9.65 4.95 8.27
N ALA A 350 10.32 5.88 8.95
CA ALA A 350 9.81 7.24 9.16
C ALA A 350 9.59 8.00 7.83
N HIS A 351 10.47 7.78 6.85
CA HIS A 351 10.30 8.28 5.48
C HIS A 351 9.06 7.72 4.74
N MET A 352 8.46 6.64 5.26
CA MET A 352 7.20 6.06 4.81
C MET A 352 6.09 6.26 5.85
N LEU A 353 6.25 7.22 6.77
CA LEU A 353 5.28 7.58 7.80
C LEU A 353 4.86 6.38 8.66
N GLY A 354 5.83 5.50 8.96
CA GLY A 354 5.66 4.30 9.78
C GLY A 354 5.28 3.05 9.00
N PHE A 355 4.91 3.14 7.72
CA PHE A 355 4.54 1.96 6.92
C PHE A 355 5.79 1.21 6.43
N GLY A 356 6.08 0.05 7.03
CA GLY A 356 7.22 -0.81 6.66
C GLY A 356 6.91 -1.93 5.66
N GLY A 357 5.68 -1.97 5.12
CA GLY A 357 5.24 -3.01 4.19
C GLY A 357 5.56 -2.70 2.72
N HIS A 358 5.39 -3.70 1.85
CA HIS A 358 5.38 -3.45 0.40
C HIS A 358 4.04 -2.89 -0.05
N PHE A 359 4.08 -1.89 -0.94
CA PHE A 359 2.88 -1.27 -1.52
C PHE A 359 2.09 -2.20 -2.46
N LEU A 360 2.72 -3.24 -3.01
CA LEU A 360 2.03 -4.32 -3.71
C LEU A 360 2.55 -5.66 -3.19
N THR A 361 1.64 -6.50 -2.72
CA THR A 361 1.93 -7.88 -2.27
C THR A 361 0.95 -8.87 -2.88
N LYS A 362 1.44 -10.08 -3.15
CA LYS A 362 0.62 -11.22 -3.55
C LYS A 362 1.19 -12.51 -2.96
N PRO A 363 0.39 -13.58 -2.78
CA PRO A 363 0.94 -14.91 -2.55
C PRO A 363 1.64 -15.42 -3.82
N ARG A 364 2.51 -16.42 -3.65
CA ARG A 364 3.33 -16.98 -4.75
C ARG A 364 2.47 -17.40 -5.94
N ARG A 365 1.37 -18.11 -5.66
CA ARG A 365 0.46 -18.75 -6.64
C ARG A 365 -0.58 -17.82 -7.26
N TYR A 366 -0.68 -16.55 -6.86
CA TYR A 366 -1.74 -15.68 -7.39
C TYR A 366 -1.54 -15.29 -8.86
N SER A 367 -0.28 -15.04 -9.25
CA SER A 367 0.08 -14.53 -10.57
C SER A 367 1.59 -14.61 -10.83
N VAL A 368 2.01 -14.16 -12.02
CA VAL A 368 3.40 -13.87 -12.44
C VAL A 368 4.15 -12.99 -11.43
N THR A 369 5.47 -13.13 -11.34
CA THR A 369 6.32 -12.36 -10.42
C THR A 369 7.00 -11.17 -11.12
N PHE A 370 7.32 -10.13 -10.35
CA PHE A 370 8.18 -9.03 -10.84
C PHE A 370 9.52 -9.53 -11.36
N GLY A 371 10.12 -10.53 -10.71
CA GLY A 371 11.35 -11.17 -11.16
C GLY A 371 11.20 -11.73 -12.57
N LYS A 372 10.20 -12.59 -12.80
CA LYS A 372 9.94 -13.18 -14.12
C LYS A 372 9.70 -12.12 -15.19
N LEU A 373 8.95 -11.06 -14.89
CA LEU A 373 8.73 -9.96 -15.83
C LEU A 373 10.03 -9.21 -16.18
N ARG A 374 10.90 -8.99 -15.19
CA ARG A 374 12.20 -8.36 -15.38
C ARG A 374 13.15 -9.25 -16.19
N ASP A 375 13.19 -10.54 -15.89
CA ASP A 375 14.05 -11.51 -16.57
C ASP A 375 13.62 -11.67 -18.03
N THR A 376 12.33 -11.86 -18.31
CA THR A 376 11.81 -11.91 -19.69
C THR A 376 12.16 -10.65 -20.48
N ARG A 377 12.03 -9.47 -19.86
CA ARG A 377 12.41 -8.20 -20.50
C ARG A 377 13.91 -8.13 -20.77
N ALA A 378 14.75 -8.61 -19.85
CA ALA A 378 16.19 -8.64 -20.00
C ALA A 378 16.62 -9.59 -21.12
N THR A 379 16.01 -10.78 -21.21
CA THR A 379 16.24 -11.74 -22.30
C THR A 379 15.84 -11.14 -23.64
N HIS A 380 14.65 -10.55 -23.74
CA HIS A 380 14.17 -9.94 -24.98
C HIS A 380 15.10 -8.81 -25.48
N ARG A 381 15.63 -7.98 -24.58
CA ARG A 381 16.60 -6.94 -24.96
C ARG A 381 17.90 -7.53 -25.50
N ARG A 382 18.43 -8.59 -24.87
CA ARG A 382 19.65 -9.26 -25.37
C ARG A 382 19.43 -9.84 -26.76
N THR A 383 18.28 -10.49 -26.99
CA THR A 383 17.98 -11.08 -28.31
C THR A 383 17.79 -10.04 -29.41
N GLU A 384 17.29 -8.84 -29.08
CA GLU A 384 17.21 -7.72 -30.02
C GLU A 384 18.61 -7.13 -30.32
N ASP A 385 19.45 -6.98 -29.28
CA ASP A 385 20.83 -6.49 -29.44
C ASP A 385 21.69 -7.49 -30.24
N ASP A 386 21.50 -8.80 -30.08
CA ASP A 386 22.19 -9.86 -30.83
C ASP A 386 21.81 -9.88 -32.33
N GLN A 387 20.68 -9.28 -32.72
CA GLN A 387 20.26 -9.13 -34.13
C GLN A 387 20.80 -7.85 -34.79
N ALA A 388 21.44 -6.96 -34.03
CA ALA A 388 22.10 -5.79 -34.58
C ALA A 388 23.54 -6.13 -34.97
N ASP A 389 23.88 -6.02 -36.27
CA ASP A 389 25.21 -6.29 -36.86
C ASP A 389 26.37 -5.41 -36.34
N THR A 390 26.20 -4.69 -35.23
CA THR A 390 27.20 -3.77 -34.67
C THR A 390 27.49 -4.09 -33.20
N ILE A 391 28.53 -4.88 -32.95
CA ILE A 391 29.04 -5.14 -31.61
C ILE A 391 29.80 -3.89 -31.13
N THR A 392 29.19 -3.09 -30.27
CA THR A 392 29.91 -2.03 -29.55
C THR A 392 30.55 -2.63 -28.29
N VAL A 393 31.83 -3.00 -28.36
CA VAL A 393 32.59 -3.44 -27.17
C VAL A 393 32.95 -2.22 -26.33
N GLY A 394 32.06 -1.87 -25.40
CA GLY A 394 32.32 -0.88 -24.35
C GLY A 394 32.58 -1.56 -23.02
N THR A 395 33.80 -1.48 -22.49
CA THR A 395 34.10 -1.93 -21.13
C THR A 395 33.43 -0.98 -20.15
N LEU A 396 32.31 -1.42 -19.57
CA LEU A 396 31.61 -0.69 -18.52
C LEU A 396 32.02 -1.27 -17.17
N THR A 397 32.82 -0.52 -16.42
CA THR A 397 33.12 -0.83 -15.02
C THR A 397 32.01 -0.27 -14.14
N TYR A 398 31.50 -1.08 -13.23
CA TYR A 398 30.55 -0.62 -12.22
C TYR A 398 31.25 0.31 -11.23
N ILE A 399 30.93 1.61 -11.28
CA ILE A 399 31.54 2.65 -10.42
C ILE A 399 30.73 2.84 -9.13
N GLY A 400 29.49 2.36 -9.07
CA GLY A 400 28.60 2.44 -7.90
C GLY A 400 27.13 2.62 -8.28
N ALA A 401 26.24 2.50 -7.29
CA ALA A 401 24.82 2.80 -7.41
C ALA A 401 24.37 3.62 -6.20
N GLY A 402 23.65 4.70 -6.46
CA GLY A 402 23.26 5.69 -5.45
C GLY A 402 23.97 7.02 -5.65
N TRP A 403 23.71 7.95 -4.74
CA TRP A 403 24.36 9.26 -4.71
C TRP A 403 25.57 9.15 -3.77
N PRO A 404 26.81 9.33 -4.26
CA PRO A 404 28.02 9.15 -3.45
C PRO A 404 28.11 10.13 -2.29
N THR A 405 27.47 11.29 -2.43
CA THR A 405 27.45 12.36 -1.44
C THR A 405 26.03 12.86 -1.20
N ASP A 406 25.79 13.47 -0.05
CA ASP A 406 24.51 14.08 0.30
C ASP A 406 24.17 15.26 -0.62
N GLY A 407 25.19 15.96 -1.14
CA GLY A 407 25.03 17.02 -2.16
C GLY A 407 24.50 16.48 -3.50
N ASP A 408 24.99 15.32 -3.94
CA ASP A 408 24.49 14.67 -5.16
C ASP A 408 23.03 14.20 -5.00
N ALA A 409 22.68 13.72 -3.80
CA ALA A 409 21.31 13.34 -3.46
C ALA A 409 20.37 14.55 -3.48
N LEU A 410 20.80 15.68 -2.91
CA LEU A 410 20.05 16.93 -2.89
C LEU A 410 19.82 17.47 -4.31
N LEU A 411 20.87 17.50 -5.14
CA LEU A 411 20.77 17.94 -6.54
C LEU A 411 19.84 17.03 -7.36
N ALA A 412 19.95 15.71 -7.19
CA ALA A 412 19.08 14.75 -7.86
C ALA A 412 17.61 14.89 -7.44
N ASN A 413 17.36 15.06 -6.14
CA ASN A 413 16.01 15.28 -5.59
C ASN A 413 15.41 16.61 -6.07
N THR A 414 16.24 17.65 -6.16
CA THR A 414 15.85 18.97 -6.69
C THR A 414 15.51 18.88 -8.18
N ALA A 415 16.35 18.22 -8.99
CA ALA A 415 16.08 18.00 -10.41
C ALA A 415 14.86 17.07 -10.64
N ALA A 416 14.60 16.13 -9.75
CA ALA A 416 13.39 15.30 -9.78
C ALA A 416 12.13 16.11 -9.42
N ARG A 417 12.21 17.01 -8.43
CA ARG A 417 11.16 17.96 -8.06
C ARG A 417 10.85 18.91 -9.21
N GLN A 418 11.88 19.55 -9.78
CA GLN A 418 11.75 20.43 -10.94
C GLN A 418 11.10 19.71 -12.13
N ARG A 419 11.48 18.46 -12.41
CA ARG A 419 10.83 17.67 -13.48
C ARG A 419 9.36 17.36 -13.22
N ARG A 420 8.95 17.16 -11.97
CA ARG A 420 7.52 17.01 -11.62
C ARG A 420 6.78 18.33 -11.79
N GLU A 421 7.40 19.43 -11.39
CA GLU A 421 6.89 20.80 -11.57
C GLU A 421 6.71 21.14 -13.06
N SER A 422 7.74 20.94 -13.90
CA SER A 422 7.66 21.15 -15.34
C SER A 422 6.58 20.28 -16.01
N ARG A 423 6.33 19.06 -15.50
CA ARG A 423 5.23 18.20 -15.98
C ARG A 423 3.85 18.62 -15.48
N ARG A 424 3.77 19.32 -14.34
CA ARG A 424 2.54 19.93 -13.85
C ARG A 424 2.23 21.15 -14.72
N ILE A 425 3.21 22.05 -14.87
CA ILE A 425 3.15 23.23 -15.73
C ILE A 425 2.80 22.83 -17.16
N GLY A 426 3.52 21.87 -17.76
CA GLY A 426 3.20 21.40 -19.11
C GLY A 426 1.80 20.78 -19.27
N ARG A 427 1.22 20.21 -18.20
CA ARG A 427 -0.17 19.75 -18.22
C ARG A 427 -1.18 20.89 -18.04
N GLU A 428 -0.82 21.91 -17.28
CA GLU A 428 -1.61 23.14 -17.10
C GLU A 428 -1.63 23.96 -18.40
N GLU A 429 -0.49 24.09 -19.09
CA GLU A 429 -0.36 24.74 -20.40
C GLU A 429 -1.17 24.00 -21.47
N LEU A 430 -1.03 22.69 -21.60
CA LEU A 430 -1.84 21.90 -22.55
C LEU A 430 -3.35 21.97 -22.24
N ALA A 431 -3.72 22.07 -20.97
CA ALA A 431 -5.12 22.25 -20.55
C ALA A 431 -5.63 23.66 -20.88
N HIS A 432 -4.77 24.68 -20.75
CA HIS A 432 -5.06 26.06 -21.11
C HIS A 432 -5.17 26.25 -22.64
N GLU A 433 -4.27 25.66 -23.43
CA GLU A 433 -4.34 25.64 -24.89
C GLU A 433 -5.60 24.92 -25.39
N ALA A 434 -5.96 23.78 -24.78
CA ALA A 434 -7.19 23.06 -25.08
C ALA A 434 -8.46 23.88 -24.71
N TRP A 435 -8.39 24.71 -23.68
CA TRP A 435 -9.47 25.61 -23.29
C TRP A 435 -9.62 26.78 -24.26
N LEU A 436 -8.51 27.38 -24.71
CA LEU A 436 -8.51 28.46 -25.70
C LEU A 436 -9.00 27.99 -27.07
N THR A 437 -8.59 26.80 -27.51
CA THR A 437 -9.05 26.20 -28.77
C THR A 437 -10.51 25.73 -28.71
N GLY A 438 -11.00 25.32 -27.53
CA GLY A 438 -12.41 24.99 -27.31
C GLY A 438 -13.32 26.18 -27.07
N ALA A 439 -12.79 27.37 -26.77
CA ALA A 439 -13.54 28.62 -26.61
C ALA A 439 -13.60 29.45 -27.91
N ALA A 440 -12.79 29.10 -28.91
CA ALA A 440 -12.78 29.72 -30.24
C ALA A 440 -13.58 28.93 -31.31
N ALA A 441 -14.29 27.88 -30.90
CA ALA A 441 -15.28 27.12 -31.68
C ALA A 441 -16.64 27.19 -30.99
#